data_AF-E4XYR2-F1
#
_entry.id   AF-E4XYR2-F1
#
_cell.length_a   1.000
_cell.length_b   1.000
_cell.length_c   1.000
_cell.angle_alpha   90.00
_cell.angle_beta   90.00
_cell.angle_gamma   90.00
#
_symmetry.space_group_name_H-M   'P 1'
#
loop_
_entity.id
_entity.type
_entity.pdbx_description
1 polymer ?
#
loop_
_entity_poly.entity_id
_entity_poly.type
_entity_poly.pdbx_seq_one_letter_code
_entity_poly.pdbx_strand_id
1 'polypeptide(L)'
;MSNNKVTGVRALAGLGLAGASTLEEEKTVKKATTVTVDVTNPAQENASEINLRQSNFLQQAGLQPSDYLGRFKENSWQFCSTLVVFQFIFIILFAIFVDYDSHIYKDSQYVAKLNADQNTKEYEDAIEFFKKADAHLVRDYAWFQDVHVMIIVGFGFLMTFLKRYSWSSLGFNFLFSAFAIQWGMLVQGWFFQTSTHVVDINNSHWQNLKSIPINIHAMMEAEFSAGVCLISFGAVLGVASPVQLLIMILFEMVFYKLNAWILLDIYNVADIGGSMVIHAFGAYFGLAVARCLFKKGHIDNPAEGGEYHSDIFSLVGTVFLWMFWPSFNSMPGVEDDPGRYLAVMNTYLALAGACMMTYATSIWCTPGRRITMEHVQNATLAGGVAMGSAASMPVTPFGAIIIGALAGVLSTCGYSYIKPALSNAINLHDTCGVHNLHGMPAILGALASVIRCAAGYHTADQFDYVVFNICNSANGTAMANFQLAGLATTLGISLVGGTITGFMMNVPLWEQLELEEYFEDGKYWEMEVYQVPQEE
;
A
#
# COMPACT_ATOMS: atom_id res chain seq x y z
N MET A 1 -0.29 -22.03 -62.59
CA MET A 1 0.01 -21.70 -61.19
C MET A 1 1.15 -20.70 -61.20
N SER A 2 0.85 -19.40 -61.07
CA SER A 2 1.87 -18.34 -60.94
C SER A 2 1.77 -17.75 -59.55
N ASN A 3 2.83 -17.90 -58.76
CA ASN A 3 2.96 -17.41 -57.40
C ASN A 3 3.03 -15.87 -57.40
N ASN A 4 1.98 -15.22 -56.91
CA ASN A 4 1.97 -13.80 -56.59
C ASN A 4 2.72 -13.58 -55.27
N LYS A 5 3.97 -13.11 -55.33
CA LYS A 5 4.64 -12.49 -54.17
C LYS A 5 4.05 -11.10 -53.97
N VAL A 6 3.33 -10.88 -52.87
CA VAL A 6 2.88 -9.56 -52.44
C VAL A 6 3.94 -8.98 -51.52
N THR A 7 4.66 -7.96 -52.00
CA THR A 7 5.52 -7.11 -51.15
C THR A 7 4.66 -6.06 -50.47
N GLY A 8 4.31 -6.26 -49.20
CA GLY A 8 3.65 -5.27 -48.36
C GLY A 8 4.64 -4.66 -47.37
N VAL A 9 4.84 -3.34 -47.46
CA VAL A 9 5.46 -2.56 -46.37
C VAL A 9 4.38 -2.37 -45.30
N ARG A 10 4.50 -3.06 -44.16
CA ARG A 10 3.67 -2.76 -42.99
C ARG A 10 4.26 -1.53 -42.31
N ALA A 11 3.78 -0.36 -42.74
CA ALA A 11 3.98 0.87 -41.99
C ALA A 11 3.19 0.76 -40.67
N LEU A 12 3.89 0.64 -39.55
CA LEU A 12 3.36 1.06 -38.25
C LEU A 12 3.35 2.58 -38.25
N ALA A 13 2.31 3.16 -38.85
CA ALA A 13 2.06 4.59 -38.78
C ALA A 13 1.09 4.86 -37.62
N GLY A 14 1.62 5.51 -36.60
CA GLY A 14 0.88 6.02 -35.45
C GLY A 14 1.70 6.94 -34.56
N LEU A 15 2.70 7.65 -35.10
CA LEU A 15 3.38 8.76 -34.42
C LEU A 15 3.35 9.96 -35.37
N GLY A 16 2.42 10.87 -35.12
CA GLY A 16 2.39 12.19 -35.73
C GLY A 16 3.11 13.18 -34.83
N LEU A 17 4.34 13.54 -35.17
CA LEU A 17 4.96 14.80 -34.75
C LEU A 17 5.65 15.41 -35.96
N ALA A 18 4.98 16.39 -36.55
CA ALA A 18 5.57 17.33 -37.49
C ALA A 18 6.13 18.50 -36.69
N GLY A 19 7.42 18.79 -36.89
CA GLY A 19 8.02 20.07 -36.53
C GLY A 19 9.28 19.96 -35.66
N ALA A 20 10.45 19.88 -36.30
CA ALA A 20 11.60 20.73 -35.99
C ALA A 20 12.77 20.42 -36.95
N SER A 21 13.19 21.50 -37.60
CA SER A 21 14.41 21.76 -38.38
C SER A 21 15.67 20.94 -38.10
N THR A 22 16.28 20.49 -39.21
CA THR A 22 17.72 20.42 -39.52
C THR A 22 18.71 20.36 -38.35
N LEU A 23 19.22 19.15 -38.07
CA LEU A 23 20.53 18.93 -37.50
C LEU A 23 21.25 17.84 -38.30
N GLU A 24 22.56 18.03 -38.44
CA GLU A 24 23.47 17.45 -39.43
C GLU A 24 23.57 15.91 -39.39
N GLU A 25 23.89 15.35 -40.56
CA GLU A 25 24.16 13.92 -40.80
C GLU A 25 25.28 13.39 -39.89
N GLU A 26 24.92 12.53 -38.95
CA GLU A 26 25.86 11.55 -38.39
C GLU A 26 25.52 10.17 -38.95
N LYS A 27 26.41 9.65 -39.81
CA LYS A 27 26.25 8.36 -40.50
C LYS A 27 26.27 7.20 -39.50
N THR A 28 25.11 6.80 -39.00
CA THR A 28 24.89 5.46 -38.45
C THR A 28 24.08 4.62 -39.44
N VAL A 29 24.72 3.57 -39.97
CA VAL A 29 24.08 2.59 -40.86
C VAL A 29 23.07 1.80 -40.03
N LYS A 30 21.79 2.20 -40.05
CA LYS A 30 20.69 1.35 -39.56
C LYS A 30 20.52 0.18 -40.53
N LYS A 31 20.97 -1.02 -40.15
CA LYS A 31 20.58 -2.27 -40.82
C LYS A 31 19.08 -2.46 -40.59
N ALA A 32 18.27 -2.21 -41.61
CA ALA A 32 16.88 -2.65 -41.62
C ALA A 32 16.87 -4.17 -41.89
N THR A 33 16.45 -4.95 -40.89
CA THR A 33 16.23 -6.39 -41.06
C THR A 33 14.89 -6.60 -41.76
N THR A 34 14.92 -6.86 -43.06
CA THR A 34 13.73 -7.24 -43.82
C THR A 34 13.45 -8.71 -43.61
N VAL A 35 12.35 -9.04 -42.91
CA VAL A 35 11.89 -10.44 -42.73
C VAL A 35 10.93 -10.78 -43.87
N THR A 36 11.35 -11.65 -44.78
CA THR A 36 10.47 -12.29 -45.77
C THR A 36 9.84 -13.54 -45.15
N VAL A 37 8.52 -13.54 -44.97
CA VAL A 37 7.76 -14.70 -44.50
C VAL A 37 7.24 -15.49 -45.71
N ASP A 38 7.61 -16.76 -45.81
CA ASP A 38 6.98 -17.70 -46.75
C ASP A 38 5.71 -18.28 -46.11
N VAL A 39 4.55 -17.88 -46.62
CA VAL A 39 3.22 -18.26 -46.10
C VAL A 39 2.88 -19.74 -46.30
N THR A 40 3.77 -20.52 -46.93
CA THR A 40 3.55 -21.94 -47.22
C THR A 40 4.28 -22.91 -46.27
N ASN A 41 5.09 -22.40 -45.33
CA ASN A 41 5.87 -23.22 -44.42
C ASN A 41 5.79 -22.75 -42.95
N PRO A 42 4.89 -23.33 -42.12
CA PRO A 42 4.72 -22.96 -40.71
C PRO A 42 5.97 -23.20 -39.83
N ALA A 43 6.97 -23.94 -40.30
CA ALA A 43 8.19 -24.20 -39.54
C ALA A 43 9.15 -22.99 -39.48
N GLN A 44 8.99 -21.98 -40.34
CA GLN A 44 9.81 -20.76 -40.30
C GLN A 44 9.38 -19.76 -39.23
N GLU A 45 8.11 -19.75 -38.81
CA GLU A 45 7.62 -18.92 -37.70
C GLU A 45 8.38 -19.24 -36.41
N ASN A 46 8.60 -20.53 -36.15
CA ASN A 46 9.38 -21.01 -35.02
C ASN A 46 10.85 -20.53 -35.09
N ALA A 47 11.47 -20.48 -36.26
CA ALA A 47 12.87 -20.04 -36.38
C ALA A 47 13.05 -18.53 -36.13
N SER A 48 12.07 -17.70 -36.52
CA SER A 48 12.06 -16.27 -36.18
C SER A 48 11.70 -15.99 -34.71
N GLU A 49 10.81 -16.79 -34.11
CA GLU A 49 10.54 -16.71 -32.66
C GLU A 49 11.72 -17.22 -31.81
N ILE A 50 12.46 -18.23 -32.29
CA ILE A 50 13.67 -18.74 -31.62
C ILE A 50 14.75 -17.67 -31.56
N ASN A 51 14.94 -16.87 -32.63
CA ASN A 51 15.90 -15.77 -32.62
C ASN A 51 15.50 -14.61 -31.69
N LEU A 52 14.21 -14.34 -31.51
CA LEU A 52 13.73 -13.35 -30.54
C LEU A 52 13.88 -13.82 -29.09
N ARG A 53 13.74 -15.13 -28.83
CA ARG A 53 13.96 -15.73 -27.50
C ARG A 53 15.43 -15.73 -27.05
N GLN A 54 16.38 -15.62 -27.97
CA GLN A 54 17.81 -15.59 -27.66
C GLN A 54 18.37 -14.17 -27.47
N SER A 55 17.63 -13.14 -27.88
CA SER A 55 18.01 -11.75 -27.62
C SER A 55 17.64 -11.33 -26.20
N ASN A 56 18.59 -10.80 -25.43
CA ASN A 56 18.29 -10.22 -24.13
C ASN A 56 17.42 -8.95 -24.30
N PHE A 57 16.74 -8.54 -23.23
CA PHE A 57 15.88 -7.35 -23.22
C PHE A 57 16.56 -6.09 -23.80
N LEU A 58 17.86 -5.92 -23.54
CA LEU A 58 18.65 -4.78 -24.02
C LEU A 58 18.79 -4.78 -25.56
N GLN A 59 18.96 -5.96 -26.16
CA GLN A 59 19.01 -6.12 -27.62
C GLN A 59 17.65 -5.90 -28.29
N GLN A 60 16.55 -6.28 -27.65
CA GLN A 60 15.20 -6.00 -28.17
C GLN A 60 14.88 -4.50 -28.19
N ALA A 61 15.45 -3.73 -27.25
CA ALA A 61 15.35 -2.28 -27.21
C ALA A 61 16.36 -1.57 -28.13
N GLY A 62 17.26 -2.29 -28.80
CA GLY A 62 18.31 -1.72 -29.65
C GLY A 62 19.37 -0.92 -28.88
N LEU A 63 19.50 -1.14 -27.57
CA LEU A 63 20.42 -0.43 -26.69
C LEU A 63 21.66 -1.30 -26.45
N GLN A 64 22.86 -0.73 -26.63
CA GLN A 64 24.05 -1.38 -26.10
C GLN A 64 24.00 -1.28 -24.57
N PRO A 65 24.48 -2.28 -23.83
CA PRO A 65 24.56 -2.18 -22.37
C PRO A 65 25.35 -0.96 -21.86
N SER A 66 26.32 -0.48 -22.65
CA SER A 66 27.03 0.78 -22.41
C SER A 66 26.14 2.03 -22.51
N ASP A 67 25.09 1.98 -23.34
CA ASP A 67 24.12 3.07 -23.50
C ASP A 67 23.17 3.16 -22.31
N TYR A 68 23.02 2.07 -21.54
CA TYR A 68 22.19 2.00 -20.34
C TYR A 68 22.87 2.61 -19.12
N LEU A 69 24.16 2.29 -18.93
CA LEU A 69 24.96 2.81 -17.82
C LEU A 69 25.36 4.29 -18.00
N GLY A 70 25.51 4.76 -19.24
CA GLY A 70 25.83 6.16 -19.53
C GLY A 70 24.64 7.13 -19.51
N ARG A 71 23.41 6.64 -19.31
CA ARG A 71 22.16 7.44 -19.40
C ARG A 71 21.85 8.27 -18.15
N PHE A 72 22.25 7.79 -16.97
CA PHE A 72 21.85 8.40 -15.71
C PHE A 72 23.03 9.17 -15.11
N LYS A 73 22.83 10.45 -14.81
CA LYS A 73 23.84 11.21 -14.07
C LYS A 73 24.01 10.58 -12.69
N GLU A 74 25.22 10.12 -12.38
CA GLU A 74 25.63 9.68 -11.04
C GLU A 74 25.48 10.85 -10.05
N ASN A 75 24.43 10.85 -9.22
CA ASN A 75 24.37 11.77 -8.10
C ASN A 75 23.49 11.31 -6.93
N SER A 76 23.61 10.03 -6.53
CA SER A 76 22.90 9.45 -5.37
C SER A 76 23.33 10.03 -4.01
N TRP A 77 24.20 11.05 -3.99
CA TRP A 77 24.72 11.69 -2.78
C TRP A 77 23.63 12.39 -1.96
N GLN A 78 22.64 13.01 -2.61
CA GLN A 78 21.53 13.61 -1.88
C GLN A 78 20.72 12.54 -1.16
N PHE A 79 20.40 11.45 -1.84
CA PHE A 79 19.69 10.31 -1.25
C PHE A 79 20.47 9.71 -0.08
N CYS A 80 21.75 9.40 -0.25
CA CYS A 80 22.63 8.91 0.81
C CYS A 80 22.66 9.86 2.02
N SER A 81 22.90 11.16 1.77
CA SER A 81 22.97 12.17 2.84
C SER A 81 21.64 12.29 3.60
N THR A 82 20.51 12.22 2.88
CA THR A 82 19.17 12.28 3.46
C THR A 82 18.95 11.12 4.43
N LEU A 83 19.31 9.90 4.04
CA LEU A 83 19.20 8.72 4.90
C LEU A 83 20.06 8.84 6.16
N VAL A 84 21.34 9.22 6.02
CA VAL A 84 22.25 9.37 7.16
C VAL A 84 21.76 10.44 8.14
N VAL A 85 21.31 11.59 7.61
CA VAL A 85 20.80 12.69 8.43
C VAL A 85 19.56 12.26 9.20
N PHE A 86 18.55 11.66 8.54
CA PHE A 86 17.35 11.24 9.25
C PHE A 86 17.59 10.11 10.23
N GLN A 87 18.45 9.14 9.90
CA GLN A 87 18.77 8.06 10.84
C GLN A 87 19.46 8.62 12.09
N PHE A 88 20.35 9.61 11.94
CA PHE A 88 20.97 10.29 13.08
C PHE A 88 19.94 11.06 13.92
N ILE A 89 19.00 11.76 13.27
CA ILE A 89 17.88 12.44 13.94
C ILE A 89 17.04 11.42 14.72
N PHE A 90 16.66 10.30 14.11
CA PHE A 90 15.88 9.26 14.78
C PHE A 90 16.60 8.68 15.99
N ILE A 91 17.91 8.40 15.89
CA ILE A 91 18.70 7.93 17.05
C ILE A 91 18.62 8.93 18.20
N ILE A 92 18.77 10.23 17.93
CA ILE A 92 18.68 11.27 18.96
C ILE A 92 17.28 11.33 19.54
N LEU A 93 16.25 11.35 18.71
CA LEU A 93 14.86 11.43 19.16
C LEU A 93 14.45 10.20 19.98
N PHE A 94 14.86 9.00 19.58
CA PHE A 94 14.63 7.79 20.36
C PHE A 94 15.36 7.84 21.69
N ALA A 95 16.63 8.28 21.72
CA ALA A 95 17.39 8.40 22.96
C ALA A 95 16.76 9.39 23.96
N ILE A 96 16.11 10.45 23.45
CA ILE A 96 15.47 11.48 24.26
C ILE A 96 14.06 11.05 24.71
N PHE A 97 13.24 10.58 23.78
CA PHE A 97 11.78 10.45 23.97
C PHE A 97 11.28 9.04 24.25
N VAL A 98 12.04 8.03 23.88
CA VAL A 98 11.56 6.65 23.80
C VAL A 98 12.19 5.79 24.90
N ASP A 99 11.37 4.96 25.55
CA ASP A 99 11.85 3.90 26.44
C ASP A 99 10.99 2.65 26.28
N TYR A 100 11.48 1.50 26.77
CA TYR A 100 10.62 0.33 26.88
C TYR A 100 9.52 0.59 27.91
N ASP A 101 8.33 0.06 27.62
CA ASP A 101 7.21 0.18 28.53
C ASP A 101 7.58 -0.43 29.90
N SER A 102 7.62 0.43 30.92
CA SER A 102 8.02 0.02 32.26
C SER A 102 7.02 -0.93 32.91
N HIS A 103 5.75 -0.95 32.46
CA HIS A 103 4.77 -1.91 32.93
C HIS A 103 5.14 -3.36 32.59
N ILE A 104 5.95 -3.58 31.55
CA ILE A 104 6.45 -4.91 31.18
C ILE A 104 7.47 -5.43 32.21
N TYR A 105 8.19 -4.55 32.91
CA TYR A 105 9.34 -4.94 33.76
C TYR A 105 9.24 -4.53 35.24
N LYS A 106 8.39 -3.56 35.60
CA LYS A 106 8.48 -2.84 36.89
C LYS A 106 7.21 -2.77 37.70
N ASP A 107 6.13 -3.47 37.38
CA ASP A 107 5.04 -3.44 38.36
C ASP A 107 5.47 -4.21 39.63
N SER A 108 5.76 -3.38 40.64
CA SER A 108 6.27 -3.71 41.96
C SER A 108 5.34 -4.63 42.74
N GLN A 109 4.09 -4.80 42.31
CA GLN A 109 3.21 -5.85 42.82
C GLN A 109 3.60 -7.25 42.32
N TYR A 110 4.32 -7.37 41.20
CA TYR A 110 4.66 -8.64 40.55
C TYR A 110 5.85 -9.38 41.18
N VAL A 111 6.91 -8.65 41.58
CA VAL A 111 8.07 -9.26 42.27
C VAL A 111 7.72 -9.63 43.72
N ALA A 112 6.81 -8.89 44.36
CA ALA A 112 6.36 -9.20 45.72
C ALA A 112 5.51 -10.48 45.79
N LYS A 113 4.66 -10.73 44.77
CA LYS A 113 3.77 -11.91 44.71
C LYS A 113 4.49 -13.22 44.35
N LEU A 114 5.56 -13.15 43.55
CA LEU A 114 6.43 -14.33 43.28
C LEU A 114 7.27 -14.74 44.50
N ASN A 115 7.44 -13.84 45.48
CA ASN A 115 8.08 -14.13 46.76
C ASN A 115 7.08 -14.48 47.87
N ALA A 116 5.77 -14.57 47.57
CA ALA A 116 4.76 -15.04 48.50
C ALA A 116 4.85 -16.57 48.68
N ASP A 117 4.36 -17.08 49.81
CA ASP A 117 4.31 -18.52 50.08
C ASP A 117 3.48 -19.24 48.99
N GLN A 118 4.01 -20.34 48.45
CA GLN A 118 3.45 -21.07 47.31
C GLN A 118 2.05 -21.64 47.56
N ASN A 119 1.61 -21.70 48.82
CA ASN A 119 0.28 -22.17 49.23
C ASN A 119 -0.75 -21.04 49.41
N THR A 120 -0.45 -19.82 48.96
CA THR A 120 -1.37 -18.68 49.06
C THR A 120 -2.14 -18.48 47.77
N LYS A 121 -3.40 -18.01 47.89
CA LYS A 121 -4.21 -17.56 46.75
C LYS A 121 -3.50 -16.47 45.95
N GLU A 122 -2.70 -15.64 46.62
CA GLU A 122 -1.90 -14.57 45.99
C GLU A 122 -0.83 -15.09 45.03
N TYR A 123 -0.25 -16.27 45.32
CA TYR A 123 0.68 -16.96 44.43
C TYR A 123 -0.03 -17.61 43.23
N GLU A 124 -1.22 -18.20 43.44
CA GLU A 124 -2.04 -18.76 42.37
C GLU A 124 -2.51 -17.67 41.38
N ASP A 125 -3.04 -16.55 41.91
CA ASP A 125 -3.47 -15.39 41.12
C ASP A 125 -2.30 -14.82 40.30
N ALA A 126 -1.07 -14.83 40.84
CA ALA A 126 0.12 -14.39 40.13
C ALA A 126 0.48 -15.34 38.97
N ILE A 127 0.41 -16.66 39.16
CA ILE A 127 0.66 -17.63 38.09
C ILE A 127 -0.38 -17.50 36.98
N GLU A 128 -1.66 -17.35 37.32
CA GLU A 128 -2.72 -17.19 36.33
C GLU A 128 -2.53 -15.92 35.50
N PHE A 129 -2.14 -14.81 36.14
CA PHE A 129 -1.77 -13.59 35.46
C PHE A 129 -0.59 -13.79 34.48
N PHE A 130 0.50 -14.47 34.89
CA PHE A 130 1.62 -14.74 33.98
C PHE A 130 1.21 -15.59 32.78
N LYS A 131 0.37 -16.60 32.99
CA LYS A 131 -0.18 -17.41 31.89
C LYS A 131 -1.02 -16.57 30.94
N LYS A 132 -1.84 -15.66 31.46
CA LYS A 132 -2.67 -14.76 30.63
C LYS A 132 -1.80 -13.76 29.85
N ALA A 133 -0.82 -13.13 30.51
CA ALA A 133 0.12 -12.20 29.87
C ALA A 133 0.98 -12.88 28.78
N ASP A 134 1.48 -14.09 29.03
CA ASP A 134 2.22 -14.88 28.05
C ASP A 134 1.33 -15.27 26.85
N ALA A 135 0.09 -15.69 27.11
CA ALA A 135 -0.86 -15.99 26.05
C ALA A 135 -1.20 -14.76 25.19
N HIS A 136 -1.33 -13.57 25.80
CA HIS A 136 -1.53 -12.31 25.07
C HIS A 136 -0.32 -11.95 24.24
N LEU A 137 0.88 -12.02 24.80
CA LEU A 137 2.13 -11.79 24.08
C LEU A 137 2.24 -12.70 22.85
N VAL A 138 1.99 -14.01 23.01
CA VAL A 138 2.05 -14.98 21.90
C VAL A 138 1.03 -14.65 20.82
N ARG A 139 -0.21 -14.31 21.19
CA ARG A 139 -1.26 -13.93 20.25
C ARG A 139 -0.91 -12.65 19.50
N ASP A 140 -0.56 -11.60 20.24
CA ASP A 140 -0.32 -10.28 19.67
C ASP A 140 0.93 -10.30 18.81
N TYR A 141 1.98 -11.03 19.21
CA TYR A 141 3.14 -11.24 18.36
C TYR A 141 2.80 -11.96 17.05
N ALA A 142 1.93 -12.97 17.06
CA ALA A 142 1.51 -13.66 15.83
C ALA A 142 0.78 -12.71 14.87
N TRP A 143 -0.13 -11.87 15.37
CA TRP A 143 -0.79 -10.87 14.53
C TRP A 143 0.16 -9.79 14.02
N PHE A 144 1.10 -9.36 14.87
CA PHE A 144 2.17 -8.47 14.43
C PHE A 144 2.96 -9.08 13.28
N GLN A 145 3.33 -10.36 13.36
CA GLN A 145 4.05 -11.05 12.29
C GLN A 145 3.24 -11.05 10.97
N ASP A 146 1.95 -11.36 11.03
CA ASP A 146 1.08 -11.36 9.86
C ASP A 146 1.05 -9.97 9.18
N VAL A 147 0.84 -8.90 9.96
CA VAL A 147 0.81 -7.53 9.45
C VAL A 147 2.18 -7.10 8.93
N HIS A 148 3.26 -7.41 9.65
CA HIS A 148 4.62 -7.10 9.21
C HIS A 148 4.95 -7.80 7.86
N VAL A 149 4.49 -9.03 7.66
CA VAL A 149 4.61 -9.71 6.35
C VAL A 149 3.80 -8.99 5.27
N MET A 150 2.60 -8.48 5.59
CA MET A 150 1.84 -7.66 4.63
C MET A 150 2.60 -6.39 4.22
N ILE A 151 3.28 -5.71 5.16
CA ILE A 151 4.05 -4.49 4.90
C ILE A 151 5.29 -4.80 4.04
N ILE A 152 6.09 -5.78 4.42
CA ILE A 152 7.37 -6.06 3.77
C ILE A 152 7.21 -6.88 2.48
N VAL A 153 6.49 -8.00 2.56
CA VAL A 153 6.32 -8.94 1.44
C VAL A 153 5.10 -8.57 0.62
N GLY A 154 3.96 -8.31 1.27
CA GLY A 154 2.69 -8.05 0.60
C GLY A 154 2.76 -6.85 -0.35
N PHE A 155 2.88 -5.64 0.20
CA PHE A 155 3.02 -4.41 -0.58
C PHE A 155 4.28 -4.44 -1.45
N GLY A 156 5.42 -4.86 -0.89
CA GLY A 156 6.69 -4.89 -1.59
C GLY A 156 6.63 -5.68 -2.89
N PHE A 157 6.18 -6.94 -2.83
CA PHE A 157 6.03 -7.75 -4.04
C PHE A 157 4.87 -7.29 -4.91
N LEU A 158 3.72 -6.88 -4.38
CA LEU A 158 2.59 -6.41 -5.19
C LEU A 158 3.03 -5.32 -6.19
N MET A 159 3.89 -4.40 -5.75
CA MET A 159 4.41 -3.30 -6.57
C MET A 159 5.49 -3.70 -7.59
N THR A 160 6.00 -4.94 -7.54
CA THR A 160 6.99 -5.47 -8.51
C THR A 160 6.40 -5.76 -9.89
N PHE A 161 5.11 -5.51 -10.13
CA PHE A 161 4.53 -5.69 -11.46
C PHE A 161 5.25 -4.84 -12.51
N LEU A 162 5.82 -3.68 -12.15
CA LEU A 162 6.61 -2.85 -13.06
C LEU A 162 7.89 -3.57 -13.52
N LYS A 163 7.91 -3.97 -14.79
CA LYS A 163 8.95 -4.81 -15.41
C LYS A 163 10.39 -4.26 -15.31
N ARG A 164 10.56 -2.94 -15.21
CA ARG A 164 11.87 -2.27 -15.13
C ARG A 164 12.10 -1.49 -13.83
N TYR A 165 11.18 -1.63 -12.88
CA TYR A 165 11.23 -0.96 -11.58
C TYR A 165 11.07 -1.96 -10.42
N SER A 166 11.28 -3.24 -10.67
CA SER A 166 11.01 -4.30 -9.69
C SER A 166 11.94 -4.22 -8.48
N TRP A 167 13.20 -3.83 -8.67
CA TRP A 167 14.17 -3.73 -7.58
C TRP A 167 13.86 -2.53 -6.70
N SER A 168 13.53 -1.40 -7.32
CA SER A 168 13.08 -0.19 -6.63
C SER A 168 11.76 -0.43 -5.90
N SER A 169 10.78 -1.11 -6.51
CA SER A 169 9.53 -1.47 -5.84
C SER A 169 9.77 -2.24 -4.55
N LEU A 170 10.55 -3.33 -4.58
CA LEU A 170 10.77 -4.15 -3.39
C LEU A 170 11.78 -3.53 -2.41
N GLY A 171 12.93 -3.09 -2.93
CA GLY A 171 14.04 -2.55 -2.14
C GLY A 171 13.68 -1.22 -1.49
N PHE A 172 13.02 -0.32 -2.21
CA PHE A 172 12.56 0.92 -1.59
C PHE A 172 11.33 0.71 -0.71
N ASN A 173 10.42 -0.23 -1.00
CA ASN A 173 9.38 -0.60 -0.04
C ASN A 173 9.99 -1.01 1.30
N PHE A 174 11.03 -1.84 1.28
CA PHE A 174 11.72 -2.25 2.50
C PHE A 174 12.35 -1.06 3.24
N LEU A 175 13.09 -0.21 2.53
CA LEU A 175 13.70 0.99 3.10
C LEU A 175 12.67 1.96 3.70
N PHE A 176 11.61 2.27 2.96
CA PHE A 176 10.58 3.21 3.38
C PHE A 176 9.73 2.66 4.52
N SER A 177 9.51 1.35 4.57
CA SER A 177 8.88 0.71 5.73
C SER A 177 9.75 0.89 6.98
N ALA A 178 11.06 0.63 6.90
CA ALA A 178 11.98 0.81 8.03
C ALA A 178 12.05 2.28 8.50
N PHE A 179 11.97 3.23 7.57
CA PHE A 179 11.88 4.66 7.89
C PHE A 179 10.54 5.02 8.55
N ALA A 180 9.43 4.57 7.95
CA ALA A 180 8.08 4.85 8.41
C ALA A 180 7.79 4.25 9.79
N ILE A 181 8.34 3.07 10.10
CA ILE A 181 8.18 2.44 11.43
C ILE A 181 8.84 3.33 12.51
N GLN A 182 10.08 3.78 12.29
CA GLN A 182 10.78 4.64 13.25
C GLN A 182 10.08 5.99 13.43
N TRP A 183 9.73 6.65 12.33
CA TRP A 183 9.04 7.94 12.37
C TRP A 183 7.62 7.82 12.94
N GLY A 184 6.90 6.77 12.55
CA GLY A 184 5.55 6.46 12.98
C GLY A 184 5.45 6.28 14.49
N MET A 185 6.38 5.53 15.10
CA MET A 185 6.43 5.37 16.56
C MET A 185 6.60 6.71 17.30
N LEU A 186 7.45 7.60 16.79
CA LEU A 186 7.66 8.93 17.39
C LEU A 186 6.41 9.80 17.27
N VAL A 187 5.86 9.93 16.06
CA VAL A 187 4.67 10.75 15.80
C VAL A 187 3.47 10.23 16.58
N GLN A 188 3.24 8.91 16.55
CA GLN A 188 2.20 8.27 17.34
C GLN A 188 2.38 8.54 18.84
N GLY A 189 3.60 8.39 19.36
CA GLY A 189 3.90 8.64 20.77
C GLY A 189 3.54 10.07 21.18
N TRP A 190 3.86 11.07 20.36
CA TRP A 190 3.49 12.46 20.63
C TRP A 190 1.99 12.72 20.51
N PHE A 191 1.28 12.07 19.57
CA PHE A 191 -0.19 12.18 19.49
C PHE A 191 -0.86 11.49 20.68
N PHE A 192 -0.39 10.32 21.09
CA PHE A 192 -0.89 9.61 22.28
C PHE A 192 -0.70 10.44 23.55
N GLN A 193 0.47 11.06 23.71
CA GLN A 193 0.69 12.03 24.79
C GLN A 193 -0.28 13.20 24.66
N THR A 194 -0.38 13.83 23.50
CA THR A 194 -1.33 14.94 23.32
C THR A 194 -2.75 14.57 23.70
N SER A 195 -3.23 13.39 23.27
CA SER A 195 -4.58 12.88 23.58
C SER A 195 -4.77 12.69 25.09
N THR A 196 -3.85 11.98 25.76
CA THR A 196 -3.90 11.77 27.21
C THR A 196 -3.80 13.07 28.00
N HIS A 197 -3.01 14.04 27.54
CA HIS A 197 -2.92 15.38 28.15
C HIS A 197 -4.20 16.21 28.01
N VAL A 198 -4.89 16.12 26.87
CA VAL A 198 -6.16 16.81 26.65
C VAL A 198 -7.28 16.20 27.50
N VAL A 199 -7.25 14.89 27.68
CA VAL A 199 -8.29 14.14 28.43
C VAL A 199 -8.05 14.18 29.94
N ASP A 200 -6.81 14.04 30.40
CA ASP A 200 -6.45 14.03 31.83
C ASP A 200 -5.05 14.64 32.06
N ILE A 201 -5.03 15.93 32.40
CA ILE A 201 -3.81 16.72 32.67
C ILE A 201 -2.95 16.09 33.79
N ASN A 202 -3.50 15.29 34.70
CA ASN A 202 -2.73 14.72 35.81
C ASN A 202 -2.02 13.40 35.45
N ASN A 203 -2.51 12.67 34.45
CA ASN A 203 -1.95 11.38 34.00
C ASN A 203 -1.00 11.51 32.81
N SER A 204 -0.43 12.68 32.67
CA SER A 204 0.04 13.15 31.39
C SER A 204 1.57 13.29 31.43
N HIS A 205 2.25 12.48 30.63
CA HIS A 205 3.69 12.23 30.76
C HIS A 205 4.61 13.27 30.09
N TRP A 206 4.12 14.42 29.60
CA TRP A 206 4.97 15.51 29.06
C TRP A 206 6.01 16.00 30.07
N GLN A 207 5.83 15.72 31.37
CA GLN A 207 6.82 16.05 32.40
C GLN A 207 8.07 15.18 32.35
N ASN A 208 8.01 14.01 31.69
CA ASN A 208 9.15 13.13 31.47
C ASN A 208 9.64 13.23 30.03
N LEU A 209 10.94 13.48 29.86
CA LEU A 209 11.59 13.47 28.54
C LEU A 209 11.35 12.12 27.85
N LYS A 210 11.54 11.01 28.58
CA LYS A 210 11.21 9.65 28.12
C LYS A 210 9.76 9.30 28.40
N SER A 211 8.88 9.62 27.46
CA SER A 211 7.43 9.52 27.65
C SER A 211 6.73 8.69 26.58
N ILE A 212 7.47 8.15 25.59
CA ILE A 212 6.93 7.26 24.57
C ILE A 212 7.30 5.81 24.94
N PRO A 213 6.36 5.01 25.49
CA PRO A 213 6.61 3.61 25.79
C PRO A 213 6.54 2.75 24.52
N ILE A 214 7.54 1.90 24.31
CA ILE A 214 7.51 0.88 23.26
C ILE A 214 7.06 -0.45 23.85
N ASN A 215 5.97 -0.97 23.28
CA ASN A 215 5.42 -2.30 23.49
C ASN A 215 4.91 -2.82 22.12
N ILE A 216 4.37 -4.04 22.10
CA ILE A 216 3.90 -4.66 20.85
C ILE A 216 2.80 -3.84 20.18
N HIS A 217 1.88 -3.22 20.94
CA HIS A 217 0.86 -2.35 20.36
C HIS A 217 1.46 -1.12 19.66
N ALA A 218 2.48 -0.49 20.25
CA ALA A 218 3.19 0.60 19.60
C ALA A 218 3.89 0.15 18.30
N MET A 219 4.46 -1.06 18.29
CA MET A 219 5.03 -1.65 17.08
C MET A 219 3.97 -1.91 16.00
N MET A 220 2.84 -2.49 16.38
CA MET A 220 1.70 -2.76 15.49
C MET A 220 1.15 -1.49 14.84
N GLU A 221 0.94 -0.44 15.63
CA GLU A 221 0.46 0.84 15.12
C GLU A 221 1.46 1.52 14.18
N ALA A 222 2.76 1.29 14.37
CA ALA A 222 3.78 1.72 13.43
C ALA A 222 3.69 0.96 12.09
N GLU A 223 3.33 -0.33 12.10
CA GLU A 223 3.08 -1.10 10.87
C GLU A 223 1.87 -0.58 10.08
N PHE A 224 0.76 -0.24 10.75
CA PHE A 224 -0.39 0.38 10.08
C PHE A 224 0.00 1.73 9.45
N SER A 225 0.81 2.50 10.17
CA SER A 225 1.33 3.77 9.69
C SER A 225 2.22 3.59 8.44
N ALA A 226 3.07 2.56 8.43
CA ALA A 226 3.84 2.18 7.26
C ALA A 226 2.91 1.77 6.10
N GLY A 227 1.88 0.97 6.36
CA GLY A 227 0.87 0.59 5.36
C GLY A 227 0.20 1.78 4.70
N VAL A 228 -0.16 2.83 5.45
CA VAL A 228 -0.69 4.09 4.90
C VAL A 228 0.27 4.72 3.91
N CYS A 229 1.54 4.85 4.29
CA CYS A 229 2.57 5.43 3.43
C CYS A 229 2.79 4.61 2.16
N LEU A 230 2.69 3.27 2.26
CA LEU A 230 2.84 2.37 1.11
C LEU A 230 1.65 2.44 0.15
N ILE A 231 0.44 2.71 0.65
CA ILE A 231 -0.72 3.01 -0.20
C ILE A 231 -0.47 4.31 -0.96
N SER A 232 -0.02 5.38 -0.30
CA SER A 232 0.31 6.64 -0.98
C SER A 232 1.46 6.49 -1.97
N PHE A 233 2.47 5.70 -1.62
CA PHE A 233 3.59 5.36 -2.49
C PHE A 233 3.12 4.71 -3.79
N GLY A 234 2.13 3.80 -3.73
CA GLY A 234 1.56 3.19 -4.93
C GLY A 234 0.98 4.19 -5.94
N ALA A 235 0.52 5.37 -5.51
CA ALA A 235 0.03 6.41 -6.42
C ALA A 235 1.15 7.07 -7.24
N VAL A 236 2.36 7.15 -6.68
CA VAL A 236 3.53 7.86 -7.25
C VAL A 236 4.72 6.91 -7.53
N LEU A 237 4.46 5.61 -7.52
CA LEU A 237 5.47 4.57 -7.73
C LEU A 237 6.11 4.77 -9.11
N GLY A 238 7.45 4.77 -9.15
CA GLY A 238 8.23 4.92 -10.37
C GLY A 238 8.31 6.34 -10.94
N VAL A 239 7.62 7.32 -10.34
CA VAL A 239 7.62 8.72 -10.82
C VAL A 239 8.12 9.75 -9.80
N ALA A 240 8.36 9.32 -8.56
CA ALA A 240 8.98 10.13 -7.51
C ALA A 240 10.36 9.57 -7.12
N SER A 241 11.33 10.44 -6.87
CA SER A 241 12.65 10.02 -6.39
C SER A 241 12.58 9.46 -4.95
N PRO A 242 13.55 8.65 -4.52
CA PRO A 242 13.61 8.16 -3.14
C PRO A 242 13.67 9.29 -2.10
N VAL A 243 14.32 10.41 -2.43
CA VAL A 243 14.35 11.60 -1.56
C VAL A 243 12.95 12.18 -1.42
N GLN A 244 12.20 12.34 -2.52
CA GLN A 244 10.83 12.83 -2.47
C GLN A 244 9.93 11.91 -1.64
N LEU A 245 10.11 10.60 -1.74
CA LEU A 245 9.33 9.62 -0.98
C LEU A 245 9.62 9.68 0.53
N LEU A 246 10.88 9.89 0.94
CA LEU A 246 11.21 10.16 2.35
C LEU A 246 10.52 11.44 2.86
N ILE A 247 10.49 12.50 2.05
CA ILE A 247 9.76 13.73 2.39
C ILE A 247 8.25 13.47 2.49
N MET A 248 7.68 12.69 1.57
CA MET A 248 6.27 12.31 1.60
C MET A 248 5.91 11.64 2.94
N ILE A 249 6.67 10.63 3.35
CA ILE A 249 6.44 9.88 4.60
C ILE A 249 6.47 10.81 5.81
N LEU A 250 7.39 11.78 5.86
CA LEU A 250 7.50 12.70 6.99
C LEU A 250 6.22 13.51 7.22
N PHE A 251 5.68 14.10 6.16
CA PHE A 251 4.46 14.91 6.23
C PHE A 251 3.21 14.04 6.38
N GLU A 252 3.12 12.97 5.59
CA GLU A 252 1.99 12.06 5.59
C GLU A 252 1.69 11.52 6.98
N MET A 253 2.74 11.10 7.71
CA MET A 253 2.61 10.56 9.06
C MET A 253 1.88 11.51 10.02
N VAL A 254 2.16 12.81 9.93
CA VAL A 254 1.55 13.82 10.80
C VAL A 254 0.07 14.00 10.46
N PHE A 255 -0.27 14.10 9.17
CA PHE A 255 -1.66 14.22 8.75
C PHE A 255 -2.46 12.94 9.03
N TYR A 256 -1.85 11.77 8.87
CA TYR A 256 -2.46 10.48 9.18
C TYR A 256 -2.80 10.38 10.67
N LYS A 257 -1.85 10.67 11.56
CA LYS A 257 -2.11 10.59 13.01
C LYS A 257 -3.06 11.68 13.49
N LEU A 258 -3.06 12.87 12.88
CA LEU A 258 -4.11 13.86 13.11
C LEU A 258 -5.51 13.32 12.73
N ASN A 259 -5.63 12.70 11.57
CA ASN A 259 -6.89 12.10 11.12
C ASN A 259 -7.34 10.97 12.06
N ALA A 260 -6.45 10.04 12.38
CA ALA A 260 -6.72 8.92 13.27
C ALA A 260 -7.18 9.40 14.65
N TRP A 261 -6.51 10.41 15.22
CA TRP A 261 -6.90 11.00 16.51
C TRP A 261 -8.31 11.60 16.48
N ILE A 262 -8.65 12.36 15.45
CA ILE A 262 -10.00 12.94 15.32
C ILE A 262 -11.06 11.83 15.19
N LEU A 263 -10.81 10.82 14.36
CA LEU A 263 -11.79 9.76 14.12
C LEU A 263 -11.96 8.85 15.33
N LEU A 264 -10.86 8.31 15.86
CA LEU A 264 -10.88 7.25 16.85
C LEU A 264 -11.08 7.81 18.27
N ASP A 265 -10.38 8.87 18.65
CA ASP A 265 -10.46 9.42 20.01
C ASP A 265 -11.59 10.45 20.18
N ILE A 266 -11.81 11.33 19.20
CA ILE A 266 -12.81 12.41 19.32
C ILE A 266 -14.20 11.92 18.87
N TYR A 267 -14.32 11.39 17.65
CA TYR A 267 -15.62 10.96 17.11
C TYR A 267 -16.02 9.56 17.55
N ASN A 268 -15.09 8.75 18.07
CA ASN A 268 -15.32 7.33 18.41
C ASN A 268 -15.86 6.53 17.21
N VAL A 269 -15.33 6.81 16.02
CA VAL A 269 -15.63 6.13 14.76
C VAL A 269 -15.18 4.67 14.87
N ALA A 270 -16.07 3.74 14.56
CA ALA A 270 -15.72 2.32 14.50
C ALA A 270 -15.06 2.02 13.14
N ASP A 271 -13.74 1.87 13.14
CA ASP A 271 -12.95 1.62 11.94
C ASP A 271 -11.81 0.63 12.16
N ILE A 272 -12.11 -0.54 12.72
CA ILE A 272 -11.09 -1.50 13.19
C ILE A 272 -10.09 -1.92 12.10
N GLY A 273 -10.53 -2.14 10.86
CA GLY A 273 -9.65 -2.48 9.74
C GLY A 273 -9.20 -1.28 8.91
N GLY A 274 -9.51 -0.06 9.36
CA GLY A 274 -9.01 1.17 8.77
C GLY A 274 -9.47 1.44 7.33
N SER A 275 -10.73 1.14 6.96
CA SER A 275 -11.20 1.56 5.63
C SER A 275 -11.11 3.08 5.51
N MET A 276 -11.48 3.85 6.54
CA MET A 276 -11.31 5.30 6.54
C MET A 276 -9.88 5.69 6.92
N VAL A 277 -9.42 5.35 8.13
CA VAL A 277 -8.16 5.88 8.68
C VAL A 277 -6.93 5.44 7.90
N ILE A 278 -6.95 4.25 7.28
CA ILE A 278 -5.79 3.73 6.52
C ILE A 278 -6.02 3.87 5.03
N HIS A 279 -7.04 3.20 4.49
CA HIS A 279 -7.16 3.00 3.06
C HIS A 279 -7.68 4.22 2.30
N ALA A 280 -8.78 4.83 2.74
CA ALA A 280 -9.25 6.08 2.16
C ALA A 280 -8.20 7.17 2.37
N PHE A 281 -7.67 7.31 3.58
CA PHE A 281 -6.64 8.31 3.87
C PHE A 281 -5.44 8.19 2.92
N GLY A 282 -4.76 7.03 2.89
CA GLY A 282 -3.58 6.83 2.06
C GLY A 282 -3.88 6.96 0.57
N ALA A 283 -5.01 6.42 0.10
CA ALA A 283 -5.36 6.53 -1.31
C ALA A 283 -5.53 7.99 -1.73
N TYR A 284 -6.38 8.76 -1.04
CA TYR A 284 -6.66 10.14 -1.45
C TYR A 284 -5.52 11.11 -1.14
N PHE A 285 -4.68 10.81 -0.13
CA PHE A 285 -3.42 11.53 0.10
C PHE A 285 -2.46 11.31 -1.08
N GLY A 286 -2.18 10.05 -1.43
CA GLY A 286 -1.33 9.69 -2.56
C GLY A 286 -1.81 10.25 -3.89
N LEU A 287 -3.11 10.21 -4.17
CA LEU A 287 -3.68 10.80 -5.40
C LEU A 287 -3.52 12.33 -5.45
N ALA A 288 -3.67 13.02 -4.30
CA ALA A 288 -3.42 14.46 -4.25
C ALA A 288 -1.94 14.79 -4.49
N VAL A 289 -1.02 13.99 -3.94
CA VAL A 289 0.41 14.10 -4.24
C VAL A 289 0.68 13.84 -5.71
N ALA A 290 0.18 12.73 -6.26
CA ALA A 290 0.37 12.35 -7.66
C ALA A 290 -0.12 13.45 -8.61
N ARG A 291 -1.26 14.08 -8.29
CA ARG A 291 -1.77 15.20 -9.07
C ARG A 291 -0.86 16.43 -9.03
N CYS A 292 -0.20 16.69 -7.91
CA CYS A 292 0.77 17.78 -7.79
C CYS A 292 2.07 17.49 -8.55
N LEU A 293 2.53 16.24 -8.57
CA LEU A 293 3.76 15.83 -9.24
C LEU A 293 3.59 15.61 -10.75
N PHE A 294 2.37 15.64 -11.27
CA PHE A 294 2.08 15.37 -12.68
C PHE A 294 2.95 16.20 -13.65
N LYS A 295 3.62 15.50 -14.58
CA LYS A 295 4.35 16.06 -15.71
C LYS A 295 3.77 15.54 -17.03
N LYS A 296 3.81 16.36 -18.08
CA LYS A 296 3.44 15.92 -19.43
C LYS A 296 4.39 14.81 -19.88
N GLY A 297 3.85 13.71 -20.39
CA GLY A 297 4.61 12.52 -20.75
C GLY A 297 4.71 11.46 -19.65
N HIS A 298 4.11 11.70 -18.47
CA HIS A 298 3.91 10.67 -17.44
C HIS A 298 3.03 9.52 -17.93
N ILE A 299 1.91 9.88 -18.56
CA ILE A 299 0.93 8.91 -19.07
C ILE A 299 1.50 8.28 -20.34
N ASP A 300 1.28 6.98 -20.49
CA ASP A 300 1.72 6.15 -21.62
C ASP A 300 3.25 5.97 -21.72
N ASN A 301 3.98 6.08 -20.60
CA ASN A 301 5.40 5.76 -20.59
C ASN A 301 5.62 4.28 -20.95
N PRO A 302 6.45 3.94 -21.96
CA PRO A 302 6.67 2.56 -22.39
C PRO A 302 7.26 1.63 -21.30
N ALA A 303 7.93 2.20 -20.29
CA ALA A 303 8.48 1.47 -19.15
C ALA A 303 7.38 1.11 -18.12
N GLU A 304 6.26 1.83 -18.10
CA GLU A 304 5.12 1.56 -17.22
C GLU A 304 4.33 0.33 -17.71
N GLY A 305 4.44 -0.77 -16.96
CA GLY A 305 3.65 -1.97 -17.20
C GLY A 305 4.35 -3.25 -16.77
N GLY A 306 3.56 -4.33 -16.75
CA GLY A 306 4.04 -5.65 -16.39
C GLY A 306 4.45 -6.52 -17.57
N GLU A 307 5.17 -7.58 -17.21
CA GLU A 307 5.49 -8.72 -18.06
C GLU A 307 5.27 -10.01 -17.26
N TYR A 308 5.32 -11.16 -17.95
CA TYR A 308 4.91 -12.43 -17.35
C TYR A 308 5.62 -12.75 -16.03
N HIS A 309 6.92 -12.49 -15.92
CA HIS A 309 7.69 -12.77 -14.71
C HIS A 309 7.44 -11.76 -13.59
N SER A 310 7.38 -10.46 -13.92
CA SER A 310 7.08 -9.41 -12.95
C SER A 310 5.67 -9.57 -12.37
N ASP A 311 4.71 -10.00 -13.19
CA ASP A 311 3.33 -10.28 -12.76
C ASP A 311 3.22 -11.48 -11.83
N ILE A 312 4.05 -12.53 -12.02
CA ILE A 312 4.12 -13.67 -11.10
C ILE A 312 4.63 -13.21 -9.73
N PHE A 313 5.69 -12.38 -9.70
CA PHE A 313 6.20 -11.82 -8.44
C PHE A 313 5.18 -10.92 -7.76
N SER A 314 4.48 -10.07 -8.51
CA SER A 314 3.37 -9.27 -7.98
C SER A 314 2.23 -10.11 -7.37
N LEU A 315 1.93 -11.26 -7.98
CA LEU A 315 0.95 -12.18 -7.43
C LEU A 315 1.40 -12.78 -6.08
N VAL A 316 2.71 -12.94 -5.83
CA VAL A 316 3.20 -13.37 -4.50
C VAL A 316 2.76 -12.36 -3.44
N GLY A 317 2.98 -11.06 -3.68
CA GLY A 317 2.55 -9.99 -2.78
C GLY A 317 1.03 -10.01 -2.56
N THR A 318 0.27 -10.18 -3.64
CA THR A 318 -1.20 -10.33 -3.59
C THR A 318 -1.63 -11.44 -2.64
N VAL A 319 -1.05 -12.64 -2.77
CA VAL A 319 -1.47 -13.80 -1.97
C VAL A 319 -1.14 -13.60 -0.50
N PHE A 320 0.02 -13.01 -0.16
CA PHE A 320 0.35 -12.70 1.24
C PHE A 320 -0.58 -11.64 1.84
N LEU A 321 -0.92 -10.59 1.09
CA LEU A 321 -1.92 -9.62 1.52
C LEU A 321 -3.27 -10.29 1.76
N TRP A 322 -3.73 -11.11 0.82
CA TRP A 322 -5.02 -11.80 0.90
C TRP A 322 -5.11 -12.72 2.11
N MET A 323 -4.07 -13.52 2.37
CA MET A 323 -4.08 -14.50 3.47
C MET A 323 -4.04 -13.85 4.86
N PHE A 324 -3.30 -12.74 5.01
CA PHE A 324 -3.08 -12.10 6.31
C PHE A 324 -4.01 -10.92 6.61
N TRP A 325 -4.84 -10.50 5.65
CA TRP A 325 -5.84 -9.44 5.87
C TRP A 325 -6.79 -9.70 7.05
N PRO A 326 -7.26 -10.93 7.34
CA PRO A 326 -8.08 -11.18 8.53
C PRO A 326 -7.38 -10.79 9.84
N SER A 327 -6.06 -10.98 9.94
CA SER A 327 -5.25 -10.51 11.07
C SER A 327 -5.19 -8.98 11.06
N PHE A 328 -4.91 -8.36 9.91
CA PHE A 328 -4.90 -6.90 9.75
C PHE A 328 -6.20 -6.22 10.24
N ASN A 329 -7.36 -6.77 9.88
CA ASN A 329 -8.66 -6.19 10.25
C ASN A 329 -9.11 -6.51 11.68
N SER A 330 -8.45 -7.43 12.39
CA SER A 330 -8.85 -7.84 13.75
C SER A 330 -7.85 -7.43 14.83
N MET A 331 -6.59 -7.23 14.48
CA MET A 331 -5.52 -6.89 15.41
C MET A 331 -5.79 -5.61 16.22
N PRO A 332 -6.34 -4.51 15.67
CA PRO A 332 -6.55 -3.26 16.42
C PRO A 332 -7.61 -3.33 17.53
N GLY A 333 -8.39 -4.40 17.61
CA GLY A 333 -9.38 -4.56 18.69
C GLY A 333 -8.74 -4.56 20.08
N VAL A 334 -9.54 -4.43 21.13
CA VAL A 334 -9.04 -4.46 22.51
C VAL A 334 -8.94 -5.90 23.02
N GLU A 335 -8.21 -6.14 24.10
CA GLU A 335 -8.20 -7.45 24.77
C GLU A 335 -9.63 -7.93 25.08
N ASP A 336 -9.86 -9.22 24.87
CA ASP A 336 -11.15 -9.90 25.12
C ASP A 336 -12.35 -9.32 24.32
N ASP A 337 -12.11 -8.52 23.27
CA ASP A 337 -13.14 -7.98 22.37
C ASP A 337 -13.70 -9.07 21.41
N PRO A 338 -14.99 -9.47 21.53
CA PRO A 338 -15.60 -10.43 20.60
C PRO A 338 -15.68 -9.90 19.16
N GLY A 339 -15.58 -8.59 18.95
CA GLY A 339 -15.50 -7.96 17.64
C GLY A 339 -14.29 -8.44 16.83
N ARG A 340 -13.18 -8.84 17.47
CA ARG A 340 -12.01 -9.41 16.78
C ARG A 340 -12.36 -10.72 16.07
N TYR A 341 -13.19 -11.56 16.69
CA TYR A 341 -13.64 -12.82 16.09
C TYR A 341 -14.52 -12.56 14.85
N LEU A 342 -15.43 -11.58 14.95
CA LEU A 342 -16.24 -11.15 13.80
C LEU A 342 -15.35 -10.59 12.68
N ALA A 343 -14.35 -9.77 13.02
CA ALA A 343 -13.46 -9.15 12.06
C ALA A 343 -12.69 -10.17 11.22
N VAL A 344 -12.21 -11.26 11.84
CA VAL A 344 -11.56 -12.36 11.12
C VAL A 344 -12.54 -13.00 10.11
N MET A 345 -13.72 -13.42 10.56
CA MET A 345 -14.68 -14.14 9.71
C MET A 345 -15.26 -13.26 8.60
N ASN A 346 -15.66 -12.04 8.93
CA ASN A 346 -16.24 -11.10 7.96
C ASN A 346 -15.21 -10.74 6.89
N THR A 347 -13.96 -10.50 7.27
CA THR A 347 -12.88 -10.18 6.32
C THR A 347 -12.58 -11.37 5.41
N TYR A 348 -12.47 -12.58 5.96
CA TYR A 348 -12.26 -13.80 5.18
C TYR A 348 -13.35 -14.00 4.11
N LEU A 349 -14.62 -13.85 4.50
CA LEU A 349 -15.75 -14.00 3.58
C LEU A 349 -15.83 -12.88 2.54
N ALA A 350 -15.53 -11.64 2.92
CA ALA A 350 -15.49 -10.51 1.98
C ALA A 350 -14.37 -10.69 0.94
N LEU A 351 -13.19 -11.13 1.35
CA LEU A 351 -12.09 -11.45 0.44
C LEU A 351 -12.45 -12.55 -0.56
N ALA A 352 -13.14 -13.61 -0.10
CA ALA A 352 -13.63 -14.67 -0.98
C ALA A 352 -14.64 -14.14 -2.02
N GLY A 353 -15.60 -13.31 -1.58
CA GLY A 353 -16.57 -12.66 -2.45
C GLY A 353 -15.92 -11.74 -3.49
N ALA A 354 -14.96 -10.92 -3.07
CA ALA A 354 -14.21 -10.01 -3.95
C ALA A 354 -13.39 -10.77 -4.99
N CYS A 355 -12.72 -11.86 -4.59
CA CYS A 355 -11.94 -12.69 -5.49
C CYS A 355 -12.83 -13.26 -6.62
N MET A 356 -13.94 -13.93 -6.27
CA MET A 356 -14.86 -14.51 -7.25
C MET A 356 -15.40 -13.47 -8.23
N MET A 357 -15.84 -12.32 -7.72
CA MET A 357 -16.41 -11.27 -8.56
C MET A 357 -15.36 -10.52 -9.38
N THR A 358 -14.12 -10.43 -8.92
CA THR A 358 -13.02 -9.87 -9.69
C THR A 358 -12.75 -10.69 -10.95
N TYR A 359 -12.67 -12.03 -10.83
CA TYR A 359 -12.47 -12.90 -11.99
C TYR A 359 -13.62 -12.80 -13.00
N ALA A 360 -14.87 -12.81 -12.52
CA ALA A 360 -16.05 -12.68 -13.37
C ALA A 360 -16.08 -11.31 -14.08
N THR A 361 -15.83 -10.23 -13.33
CA THR A 361 -15.85 -8.86 -13.85
C THR A 361 -14.67 -8.60 -14.79
N SER A 362 -13.51 -9.21 -14.54
CA SER A 362 -12.33 -9.10 -15.40
C SER A 362 -12.61 -9.65 -16.80
N ILE A 363 -13.26 -10.81 -16.90
CA ILE A 363 -13.74 -11.37 -18.18
C ILE A 363 -14.80 -10.46 -18.83
N TRP A 364 -15.63 -9.81 -18.01
CA TRP A 364 -16.68 -8.94 -18.52
C TRP A 364 -16.16 -7.59 -19.05
N CYS A 365 -15.16 -7.00 -18.40
CA CYS A 365 -14.66 -5.68 -18.74
C CYS A 365 -13.58 -5.68 -19.82
N THR A 366 -12.87 -6.80 -20.02
CA THR A 366 -11.82 -6.88 -21.04
C THR A 366 -12.38 -7.18 -22.44
N PRO A 367 -11.91 -6.48 -23.49
CA PRO A 367 -12.40 -6.69 -24.87
C PRO A 367 -12.27 -8.14 -25.36
N GLY A 368 -11.21 -8.84 -24.93
CA GLY A 368 -10.93 -10.22 -25.31
C GLY A 368 -11.65 -11.28 -24.49
N ARG A 369 -12.47 -10.91 -23.50
CA ARG A 369 -13.10 -11.84 -22.53
C ARG A 369 -12.07 -12.72 -21.81
N ARG A 370 -10.92 -12.14 -21.47
CA ARG A 370 -9.81 -12.81 -20.78
C ARG A 370 -9.50 -12.10 -19.47
N ILE A 371 -8.87 -12.82 -18.55
CA ILE A 371 -8.47 -12.26 -17.27
C ILE A 371 -7.15 -11.51 -17.47
N THR A 372 -7.05 -10.28 -16.97
CA THR A 372 -5.78 -9.55 -16.85
C THR A 372 -5.21 -9.68 -15.44
N MET A 373 -3.88 -9.73 -15.34
CA MET A 373 -3.17 -9.86 -14.07
C MET A 373 -3.34 -8.63 -13.16
N GLU A 374 -3.46 -7.42 -13.72
CA GLU A 374 -3.69 -6.19 -12.93
C GLU A 374 -4.97 -6.31 -12.07
N HIS A 375 -6.04 -6.88 -12.63
CA HIS A 375 -7.27 -7.14 -11.88
C HIS A 375 -7.07 -8.22 -10.81
N VAL A 376 -6.38 -9.32 -11.13
CA VAL A 376 -6.17 -10.43 -10.18
C VAL A 376 -5.30 -9.99 -9.00
N GLN A 377 -4.22 -9.26 -9.28
CA GLN A 377 -3.27 -8.81 -8.27
C GLN A 377 -3.90 -7.80 -7.30
N ASN A 378 -4.78 -6.94 -7.79
CA ASN A 378 -5.29 -5.83 -6.99
C ASN A 378 -6.76 -6.02 -6.59
N ALA A 379 -7.69 -6.16 -7.53
CA ALA A 379 -9.12 -6.11 -7.23
C ALA A 379 -9.62 -7.29 -6.36
N THR A 380 -8.89 -8.41 -6.33
CA THR A 380 -9.20 -9.54 -5.43
C THR A 380 -9.04 -9.18 -3.95
N LEU A 381 -8.24 -8.15 -3.65
CA LEU A 381 -7.97 -7.64 -2.30
C LEU A 381 -9.01 -6.60 -1.82
N ALA A 382 -9.81 -6.06 -2.74
CA ALA A 382 -10.77 -4.98 -2.45
C ALA A 382 -11.81 -5.35 -1.36
N GLY A 383 -12.12 -6.64 -1.20
CA GLY A 383 -12.99 -7.12 -0.13
C GLY A 383 -12.41 -6.92 1.28
N GLY A 384 -11.09 -7.05 1.45
CA GLY A 384 -10.42 -6.79 2.71
C GLY A 384 -10.51 -5.32 3.11
N VAL A 385 -10.25 -4.43 2.13
CA VAL A 385 -10.41 -2.98 2.29
C VAL A 385 -11.85 -2.59 2.62
N ALA A 386 -12.82 -3.09 1.85
CA ALA A 386 -14.22 -2.73 2.01
C ALA A 386 -14.85 -3.29 3.29
N MET A 387 -14.30 -4.36 3.85
CA MET A 387 -14.80 -4.87 5.13
C MET A 387 -14.26 -4.09 6.34
N GLY A 388 -13.13 -3.40 6.22
CA GLY A 388 -12.37 -2.83 7.34
C GLY A 388 -13.22 -2.10 8.40
N SER A 389 -14.03 -1.11 8.02
CA SER A 389 -14.84 -0.36 8.98
C SER A 389 -15.92 -1.18 9.68
N ALA A 390 -16.53 -2.13 8.96
CA ALA A 390 -17.63 -2.95 9.48
C ALA A 390 -17.16 -4.30 10.02
N ALA A 391 -15.84 -4.59 10.00
CA ALA A 391 -15.31 -5.92 10.22
C ALA A 391 -15.70 -6.47 11.61
N SER A 392 -15.54 -5.65 12.66
CA SER A 392 -15.90 -6.02 14.04
C SER A 392 -17.38 -5.89 14.36
N MET A 393 -18.20 -5.38 13.43
CA MET A 393 -19.64 -5.27 13.64
C MET A 393 -20.34 -6.60 13.38
N PRO A 394 -21.51 -6.85 13.98
CA PRO A 394 -22.36 -8.02 13.68
C PRO A 394 -22.99 -7.88 12.29
N VAL A 395 -22.16 -8.02 11.26
CA VAL A 395 -22.53 -8.25 9.87
C VAL A 395 -22.76 -9.75 9.71
N THR A 396 -23.83 -10.15 9.04
CA THR A 396 -24.07 -11.57 8.77
C THR A 396 -23.05 -12.10 7.75
N PRO A 397 -22.70 -13.40 7.78
CA PRO A 397 -21.83 -14.00 6.75
C PRO A 397 -22.27 -13.70 5.31
N PHE A 398 -23.57 -13.68 5.06
CA PHE A 398 -24.16 -13.28 3.79
C PHE A 398 -23.85 -11.82 3.43
N GLY A 399 -24.01 -10.89 4.39
CA GLY A 399 -23.67 -9.48 4.20
C GLY A 399 -22.19 -9.26 3.91
N ALA A 400 -21.30 -10.01 4.58
CA ALA A 400 -19.87 -9.94 4.35
C ALA A 400 -19.48 -10.33 2.92
N ILE A 401 -20.04 -11.43 2.41
CA ILE A 401 -19.84 -11.87 1.01
C ILE A 401 -20.34 -10.81 0.03
N ILE A 402 -21.52 -10.19 0.29
CA ILE A 402 -22.05 -9.14 -0.58
C ILE A 402 -21.13 -7.92 -0.64
N ILE A 403 -20.66 -7.43 0.51
CA ILE A 403 -19.75 -6.28 0.56
C ILE A 403 -18.49 -6.57 -0.25
N GLY A 404 -17.90 -7.76 -0.04
CA GLY A 404 -16.76 -8.23 -0.81
C GLY A 404 -17.01 -8.32 -2.31
N ALA A 405 -18.11 -8.97 -2.71
CA ALA A 405 -18.52 -9.11 -4.11
C ALA A 405 -18.68 -7.76 -4.81
N LEU A 406 -19.35 -6.79 -4.17
CA LEU A 406 -19.51 -5.43 -4.69
C LEU A 406 -18.16 -4.72 -4.79
N ALA A 407 -17.27 -4.88 -3.80
CA ALA A 407 -15.93 -4.31 -3.83
C ALA A 407 -15.09 -4.85 -5.00
N GLY A 408 -15.13 -6.16 -5.26
CA GLY A 408 -14.44 -6.78 -6.39
C GLY A 408 -14.93 -6.26 -7.75
N VAL A 409 -16.25 -6.09 -7.91
CA VAL A 409 -16.84 -5.45 -9.12
C VAL A 409 -16.37 -4.00 -9.24
N LEU A 410 -16.52 -3.22 -8.16
CA LEU A 410 -16.18 -1.79 -8.14
C LEU A 410 -14.70 -1.56 -8.46
N SER A 411 -13.82 -2.34 -7.82
CA SER A 411 -12.38 -2.24 -8.04
C SER A 411 -11.99 -2.60 -9.47
N THR A 412 -12.53 -3.70 -10.01
CA THR A 412 -12.26 -4.15 -11.39
C THR A 412 -12.74 -3.13 -12.43
N CYS A 413 -13.96 -2.61 -12.26
CA CYS A 413 -14.48 -1.52 -13.09
C CYS A 413 -13.64 -0.24 -12.94
N GLY A 414 -13.10 -0.01 -11.74
CA GLY A 414 -12.15 1.06 -11.44
C GLY A 414 -10.94 1.02 -12.35
N TYR A 415 -10.25 -0.12 -12.41
CA TYR A 415 -9.10 -0.33 -13.29
C TYR A 415 -9.47 -0.19 -14.77
N SER A 416 -10.58 -0.79 -15.19
CA SER A 416 -10.96 -0.83 -16.61
C SER A 416 -11.50 0.51 -17.16
N TYR A 417 -12.13 1.34 -16.32
CA TYR A 417 -12.87 2.51 -16.80
C TYR A 417 -12.58 3.79 -16.01
N ILE A 418 -12.50 3.73 -14.67
CA ILE A 418 -12.41 4.93 -13.83
C ILE A 418 -10.99 5.49 -13.85
N LYS A 419 -9.96 4.65 -13.65
CA LYS A 419 -8.55 5.07 -13.71
C LYS A 419 -8.21 5.72 -15.07
N PRO A 420 -8.54 5.10 -16.23
CA PRO A 420 -8.36 5.75 -17.53
C PRO A 420 -9.16 7.06 -17.68
N ALA A 421 -10.40 7.12 -17.17
CA ALA A 421 -11.20 8.33 -17.25
C ALA A 421 -10.62 9.48 -16.42
N LEU A 422 -10.14 9.21 -15.20
CA LEU A 422 -9.50 10.22 -14.33
C LEU A 422 -8.16 10.69 -14.93
N SER A 423 -7.36 9.77 -15.45
CA SER A 423 -6.13 10.11 -16.17
C SER A 423 -6.41 11.09 -17.31
N ASN A 424 -7.40 10.79 -18.16
CA ASN A 424 -7.76 11.64 -19.30
C ASN A 424 -8.44 12.96 -18.91
N ALA A 425 -9.31 12.95 -17.89
CA ALA A 425 -10.12 14.12 -17.55
C ALA A 425 -9.37 15.16 -16.72
N ILE A 426 -8.52 14.71 -15.79
CA ILE A 426 -7.89 15.58 -14.80
C ILE A 426 -6.37 15.43 -14.71
N ASN A 427 -5.75 14.64 -15.60
CA ASN A 427 -4.31 14.34 -15.57
C ASN A 427 -3.88 13.72 -14.24
N LEU A 428 -4.64 12.74 -13.76
CA LEU A 428 -4.32 11.98 -12.56
C LEU A 428 -3.64 10.67 -12.96
N HIS A 429 -2.32 10.62 -12.80
CA HIS A 429 -1.53 9.41 -12.96
C HIS A 429 -1.52 8.64 -11.63
N ASP A 430 -1.99 7.40 -11.64
CA ASP A 430 -2.10 6.52 -10.47
C ASP A 430 -1.48 5.18 -10.83
N THR A 431 -0.18 5.02 -10.56
CA THR A 431 0.64 3.89 -11.03
C THR A 431 0.00 2.54 -10.66
N CYS A 432 -0.20 2.29 -9.36
CA CYS A 432 -0.77 1.04 -8.86
C CYS A 432 -2.31 0.97 -8.97
N GLY A 433 -2.99 2.07 -9.31
CA GLY A 433 -4.45 2.13 -9.24
C GLY A 433 -4.95 2.10 -7.80
N VAL A 434 -4.28 2.81 -6.89
CA VAL A 434 -4.62 2.84 -5.46
C VAL A 434 -6.02 3.41 -5.22
N HIS A 435 -6.54 4.24 -6.14
CA HIS A 435 -7.93 4.65 -6.12
C HIS A 435 -8.90 3.45 -6.24
N ASN A 436 -8.54 2.47 -7.06
CA ASN A 436 -9.38 1.32 -7.40
C ASN A 436 -9.34 0.24 -6.33
N LEU A 437 -8.20 0.02 -5.69
CA LEU A 437 -8.06 -0.97 -4.61
C LEU A 437 -8.37 -0.36 -3.24
N HIS A 438 -7.77 0.79 -2.90
CA HIS A 438 -7.89 1.35 -1.56
C HIS A 438 -9.00 2.40 -1.50
N GLY A 439 -9.00 3.40 -2.39
CA GLY A 439 -9.89 4.57 -2.29
C GLY A 439 -11.38 4.25 -2.40
N MET A 440 -11.85 3.70 -3.52
CA MET A 440 -13.26 3.40 -3.75
C MET A 440 -13.79 2.26 -2.87
N PRO A 441 -13.08 1.14 -2.70
CA PRO A 441 -13.51 0.09 -1.78
C PRO A 441 -13.57 0.57 -0.32
N ALA A 442 -12.69 1.48 0.10
CA ALA A 442 -12.76 2.10 1.42
C ALA A 442 -14.03 2.93 1.63
N ILE A 443 -14.42 3.75 0.63
CA ILE A 443 -15.67 4.49 0.68
C ILE A 443 -16.85 3.52 0.78
N LEU A 444 -16.85 2.44 0.00
CA LEU A 444 -17.87 1.40 0.09
C LEU A 444 -17.94 0.80 1.50
N GLY A 445 -16.79 0.53 2.12
CA GLY A 445 -16.71 -0.01 3.49
C GLY A 445 -17.20 0.95 4.57
N ALA A 446 -16.85 2.22 4.46
CA ALA A 446 -17.38 3.27 5.34
C ALA A 446 -18.90 3.40 5.20
N LEU A 447 -19.44 3.34 3.98
CA LEU A 447 -20.89 3.35 3.78
C LEU A 447 -21.57 2.08 4.31
N ALA A 448 -20.92 0.92 4.22
CA ALA A 448 -21.42 -0.31 4.82
C ALA A 448 -21.50 -0.21 6.35
N SER A 449 -20.49 0.41 6.99
CA SER A 449 -20.50 0.63 8.45
C SER A 449 -21.59 1.62 8.86
N VAL A 450 -21.83 2.68 8.08
CA VAL A 450 -22.94 3.62 8.27
C VAL A 450 -24.28 2.90 8.25
N ILE A 451 -24.53 2.09 7.20
CA ILE A 451 -25.77 1.32 7.07
C ILE A 451 -25.93 0.38 8.26
N ARG A 452 -24.84 -0.29 8.68
CA ARG A 452 -24.87 -1.18 9.83
C ARG A 452 -25.19 -0.42 11.12
N CYS A 453 -24.56 0.71 11.40
CA CYS A 453 -24.88 1.52 12.58
C CYS A 453 -26.35 2.00 12.56
N ALA A 454 -26.83 2.49 11.41
CA ALA A 454 -28.18 3.01 11.26
C ALA A 454 -29.26 1.92 11.43
N ALA A 455 -28.98 0.70 10.96
CA ALA A 455 -29.88 -0.44 11.10
C ALA A 455 -30.00 -0.94 12.56
N GLY A 456 -29.13 -0.49 13.46
CA GLY A 456 -29.12 -0.90 14.87
C GLY A 456 -28.67 -2.34 15.10
N TYR A 457 -28.19 -2.65 16.29
CA TYR A 457 -27.94 -4.03 16.72
C TYR A 457 -29.28 -4.60 17.17
N HIS A 458 -29.90 -5.41 16.32
CA HIS A 458 -31.23 -5.97 16.56
C HIS A 458 -31.13 -7.49 16.63
N THR A 459 -30.66 -8.04 17.74
CA THR A 459 -31.00 -9.41 18.16
C THR A 459 -31.04 -9.52 19.68
N ALA A 460 -32.08 -10.15 20.22
CA ALA A 460 -32.38 -10.23 21.66
C ALA A 460 -31.43 -11.12 22.50
N ASP A 461 -30.19 -11.32 22.06
CA ASP A 461 -29.22 -12.20 22.71
C ASP A 461 -28.09 -11.39 23.35
N GLN A 462 -27.54 -11.92 24.45
CA GLN A 462 -26.52 -11.31 25.31
C GLN A 462 -25.27 -10.79 24.56
N PHE A 463 -25.07 -11.20 23.31
CA PHE A 463 -24.01 -10.71 22.41
C PHE A 463 -24.14 -9.21 22.10
N ASP A 464 -25.37 -8.68 22.02
CA ASP A 464 -25.61 -7.26 21.76
C ASP A 464 -25.15 -6.38 22.93
N TYR A 465 -25.13 -6.88 24.19
CA TYR A 465 -24.71 -6.09 25.35
C TYR A 465 -23.20 -5.78 25.35
N VAL A 466 -22.39 -6.68 24.78
CA VAL A 466 -20.94 -6.47 24.66
C VAL A 466 -20.63 -5.54 23.49
N VAL A 467 -21.30 -5.70 22.34
CA VAL A 467 -21.14 -4.83 21.17
C VAL A 467 -21.69 -3.42 21.42
N PHE A 468 -22.79 -3.27 22.16
CA PHE A 468 -23.40 -1.97 22.47
C PHE A 468 -22.53 -1.10 23.39
N ASN A 469 -21.72 -1.69 24.27
CA ASN A 469 -20.75 -0.95 25.08
C ASN A 469 -19.53 -0.49 24.27
N ILE A 470 -19.18 -1.17 23.17
CA ILE A 470 -18.05 -0.82 22.29
C ILE A 470 -18.36 0.46 21.48
N CYS A 471 -19.63 0.71 21.16
CA CYS A 471 -20.05 1.91 20.42
C CYS A 471 -20.47 3.11 21.30
N ASN A 472 -20.02 3.15 22.56
CA ASN A 472 -20.16 4.29 23.49
C ASN A 472 -21.50 5.04 23.40
N SER A 473 -22.55 4.52 24.07
CA SER A 473 -23.77 5.26 24.47
C SER A 473 -24.59 6.00 23.39
N ALA A 474 -24.18 5.98 22.12
CA ALA A 474 -24.84 6.68 21.04
C ALA A 474 -25.91 5.77 20.41
N ASN A 475 -27.10 6.31 20.19
CA ASN A 475 -28.11 5.61 19.39
C ASN A 475 -27.53 5.30 17.99
N GLY A 476 -27.97 4.22 17.34
CA GLY A 476 -27.39 3.76 16.07
C GLY A 476 -27.35 4.83 14.96
N THR A 477 -28.32 5.75 14.97
CA THR A 477 -28.34 6.92 14.07
C THR A 477 -27.20 7.91 14.34
N ALA A 478 -26.90 8.20 15.60
CA ALA A 478 -25.78 9.05 15.96
C ALA A 478 -24.44 8.41 15.55
N MET A 479 -24.28 7.10 15.76
CA MET A 479 -23.09 6.38 15.26
C MET A 479 -22.97 6.44 13.74
N ALA A 480 -24.06 6.24 13.01
CA ALA A 480 -24.06 6.39 11.55
C ALA A 480 -23.61 7.80 11.11
N ASN A 481 -24.04 8.84 11.83
CA ASN A 481 -23.62 10.21 11.55
C ASN A 481 -22.12 10.44 11.85
N PHE A 482 -21.60 9.87 12.94
CA PHE A 482 -20.17 9.94 13.24
C PHE A 482 -19.32 9.18 12.21
N GLN A 483 -19.78 8.02 11.72
CA GLN A 483 -19.13 7.31 10.62
C GLN A 483 -19.09 8.16 9.34
N LEU A 484 -20.20 8.83 8.98
CA LEU A 484 -20.22 9.78 7.86
C LEU A 484 -19.25 10.94 8.07
N ALA A 485 -19.25 11.54 9.26
CA ALA A 485 -18.37 12.65 9.61
C ALA A 485 -16.90 12.22 9.57
N GLY A 486 -16.58 11.00 10.02
CA GLY A 486 -15.26 10.40 9.95
C GLY A 486 -14.78 10.24 8.51
N LEU A 487 -15.63 9.70 7.63
CA LEU A 487 -15.31 9.59 6.20
C LEU A 487 -15.05 10.96 5.58
N ALA A 488 -15.94 11.93 5.81
CA ALA A 488 -15.79 13.28 5.27
C ALA A 488 -14.51 13.98 5.79
N THR A 489 -14.20 13.80 7.08
CA THR A 489 -12.99 14.33 7.70
C THR A 489 -11.74 13.70 7.10
N THR A 490 -11.74 12.38 6.93
CA THR A 490 -10.64 11.65 6.29
C THR A 490 -10.37 12.16 4.87
N LEU A 491 -11.41 12.29 4.04
CA LEU A 491 -11.28 12.80 2.68
C LEU A 491 -10.75 14.25 2.68
N GLY A 492 -11.23 15.09 3.60
CA GLY A 492 -10.76 16.47 3.75
C GLY A 492 -9.28 16.55 4.13
N ILE A 493 -8.87 15.86 5.19
CA ILE A 493 -7.49 15.89 5.69
C ILE A 493 -6.52 15.26 4.68
N SER A 494 -6.88 14.12 4.08
CA SER A 494 -6.02 13.44 3.10
C SER A 494 -5.79 14.28 1.85
N LEU A 495 -6.83 14.88 1.26
CA LEU A 495 -6.69 15.73 0.08
C LEU A 495 -5.89 17.00 0.37
N VAL A 496 -6.15 17.67 1.49
CA VAL A 496 -5.42 18.88 1.90
C VAL A 496 -3.96 18.55 2.22
N GLY A 497 -3.73 17.55 3.06
CA GLY A 497 -2.39 17.10 3.46
C GLY A 497 -1.56 16.60 2.29
N GLY A 498 -2.16 15.81 1.38
CA GLY A 498 -1.51 15.31 0.18
C GLY A 498 -1.18 16.44 -0.80
N THR A 499 -2.06 17.44 -0.93
CA THR A 499 -1.77 18.63 -1.76
C THR A 499 -0.61 19.44 -1.20
N ILE A 500 -0.60 19.71 0.11
CA ILE A 500 0.51 20.40 0.79
C ILE A 500 1.81 19.62 0.60
N THR A 501 1.78 18.31 0.80
CA THR A 501 2.93 17.43 0.67
C THR A 501 3.44 17.37 -0.76
N GLY A 502 2.55 17.28 -1.75
CA GLY A 502 2.89 17.34 -3.16
C GLY A 502 3.57 18.64 -3.56
N PHE A 503 3.13 19.79 -3.04
CA PHE A 503 3.86 21.04 -3.23
C PHE A 503 5.23 21.02 -2.57
N MET A 504 5.35 20.45 -1.36
CA MET A 504 6.64 20.31 -0.69
C MET A 504 7.62 19.41 -1.45
N MET A 505 7.13 18.33 -2.07
CA MET A 505 7.93 17.42 -2.90
C MET A 505 8.37 18.05 -4.23
N ASN A 506 7.67 19.08 -4.71
CA ASN A 506 8.02 19.84 -5.92
C ASN A 506 9.02 20.98 -5.68
N VAL A 507 9.40 21.26 -4.43
CA VAL A 507 10.42 22.27 -4.14
C VAL A 507 11.74 21.84 -4.80
N PRO A 508 12.44 22.71 -5.57
CA PRO A 508 13.66 22.37 -6.30
C PRO A 508 14.89 22.19 -5.38
N LEU A 509 14.66 21.86 -4.12
CA LEU A 509 15.65 21.43 -3.14
C LEU A 509 15.89 19.91 -3.25
N TRP A 510 14.87 19.14 -3.63
CA TRP A 510 14.91 17.68 -3.69
C TRP A 510 15.23 17.19 -5.10
N GLU A 511 15.97 16.09 -5.21
CA GLU A 511 16.17 15.35 -6.44
C GLU A 511 14.81 15.05 -7.09
N GLN A 512 14.67 15.45 -8.34
CA GLN A 512 13.50 15.19 -9.17
C GLN A 512 13.94 14.27 -10.30
N LEU A 513 13.10 13.28 -10.60
CA LEU A 513 13.32 12.41 -11.75
C LEU A 513 12.92 13.12 -13.05
N GLU A 514 13.72 12.91 -14.09
CA GLU A 514 13.39 13.24 -15.48
C GLU A 514 12.53 12.13 -16.12
N LEU A 515 11.89 12.44 -17.26
CA LEU A 515 10.97 11.51 -17.93
C LEU A 515 11.63 10.18 -18.32
N GLU A 516 12.90 10.22 -18.70
CA GLU A 516 13.68 9.04 -19.08
C GLU A 516 14.10 8.17 -17.88
N GLU A 517 13.95 8.69 -16.66
CA GLU A 517 14.29 8.01 -15.41
C GLU A 517 13.07 7.33 -14.77
N TYR A 518 11.86 7.54 -15.31
CA TYR A 518 10.65 6.96 -14.77
C TYR A 518 10.54 5.46 -15.01
N PHE A 519 10.15 4.75 -13.94
CA PHE A 519 10.00 3.30 -13.92
C PHE A 519 11.30 2.55 -14.29
N GLU A 520 12.47 3.14 -14.00
CA GLU A 520 13.79 2.58 -14.28
C GLU A 520 14.61 2.32 -13.00
N ASP A 521 14.99 1.06 -12.78
CA ASP A 521 15.90 0.68 -11.69
C ASP A 521 17.33 1.20 -11.91
N GLY A 522 17.77 1.33 -13.17
CA GLY A 522 19.15 1.70 -13.51
C GLY A 522 19.63 3.05 -12.99
N LYS A 523 18.73 3.91 -12.51
CA LYS A 523 19.07 5.18 -11.86
C LYS A 523 19.74 4.99 -10.49
N TYR A 524 19.28 4.00 -9.72
CA TYR A 524 19.66 3.83 -8.32
C TYR A 524 20.33 2.49 -8.02
N TRP A 525 20.26 1.53 -8.95
CA TRP A 525 20.76 0.17 -8.75
C TRP A 525 21.90 -0.15 -9.70
N GLU A 526 22.90 -0.87 -9.18
CA GLU A 526 23.97 -1.46 -10.00
C GLU A 526 23.39 -2.62 -10.81
N MET A 527 23.17 -2.40 -12.10
CA MET A 527 22.60 -3.41 -12.99
C MET A 527 23.72 -4.29 -13.59
N GLU A 528 23.55 -5.61 -13.53
CA GLU A 528 24.43 -6.54 -14.24
C GLU A 528 24.28 -6.32 -15.76
N VAL A 529 25.33 -5.80 -16.38
CA VAL A 529 25.45 -5.78 -17.83
C VAL A 529 25.81 -7.18 -18.30
N TYR A 530 24.80 -7.95 -18.70
CA TYR A 530 25.03 -9.18 -19.44
C TYR A 530 25.64 -8.82 -20.81
N GLN A 531 26.96 -8.94 -20.91
CA GLN A 531 27.64 -8.98 -22.21
C GLN A 531 27.12 -10.23 -22.93
N VAL A 532 26.27 -10.03 -23.92
CA VAL A 532 25.92 -11.10 -24.84
C VAL A 532 27.23 -11.49 -25.54
N PRO A 533 27.68 -12.75 -25.46
CA PRO A 533 28.81 -13.19 -26.27
C PRO A 533 28.48 -12.85 -27.71
N GLN A 534 29.32 -12.06 -28.39
CA GLN A 534 29.20 -11.95 -29.84
C GLN A 534 29.39 -13.36 -30.38
N GLU A 535 28.33 -13.95 -30.94
CA GLU A 535 28.49 -15.15 -31.76
C GLU A 535 29.45 -14.78 -32.90
N GLU A 536 30.62 -15.45 -32.93
CA GLU A 536 31.66 -15.30 -33.96
C GLU A 536 31.17 -15.71 -35.35
#